data_AF-A0A7C4U6V0-F1
#
_entry.id   AF-A0A7C4U6V0-F1
#
_cell.length_a   1.000
_cell.length_b   1.000
_cell.length_c   1.000
_cell.angle_alpha   90.00
_cell.angle_beta   90.00
_cell.angle_gamma   90.00
#
_symmetry.space_group_name_H-M   'P 1'
#
loop_
_entity.id
_entity.type
_entity.pdbx_description
1 polymer ?
#
loop_
_entity_poly.entity_id
_entity_poly.type
_entity_poly.pdbx_seq_one_letter_code
_entity_poly.pdbx_strand_id
1 'polypeptide(L)' 'GIDKQLIGQVAAKLRSLRKPEPYKGKGVRYVGEVVRKKAGKAAGK' A
#
# COMPACT_ATOMS: atom_id res chain seq x y z
N GLY A 1 -25.43 0.92 -3.75
CA GLY A 1 -24.07 1.18 -4.23
C GLY A 1 -23.80 0.26 -5.39
N ILE A 2 -23.53 0.83 -6.56
CA ILE A 2 -23.22 0.14 -7.81
C ILE A 2 -22.07 -0.84 -7.54
N ASP A 3 -22.39 -2.13 -7.61
CA ASP A 3 -21.51 -3.30 -7.55
C ASP A 3 -20.22 -3.21 -6.67
N LYS A 4 -20.24 -3.92 -5.54
CA LYS A 4 -19.08 -4.06 -4.64
C LYS A 4 -17.89 -4.76 -5.33
N GLN A 5 -18.14 -5.61 -6.32
CA GLN A 5 -17.10 -6.32 -7.06
C GLN A 5 -16.30 -5.35 -7.94
N LEU A 6 -16.98 -4.44 -8.63
CA LEU A 6 -16.36 -3.38 -9.42
C LEU A 6 -15.51 -2.45 -8.55
N ILE A 7 -16.02 -2.04 -7.39
CA ILE A 7 -15.28 -1.18 -6.43
C ILE A 7 -13.98 -1.87 -5.97
N GLY A 8 -14.04 -3.17 -5.65
CA GLY A 8 -12.86 -3.95 -5.28
C GLY A 8 -11.83 -4.04 -6.40
N GLN A 9 -12.27 -4.27 -7.64
CA GLN A 9 -11.39 -4.31 -8.81
C GLN A 9 -10.69 -2.98 -9.07
N VAL A 10 -11.42 -1.87 -8.98
CA VAL A 10 -10.87 -0.52 -9.16
C VAL A 10 -9.86 -0.20 -8.05
N ALA A 11 -10.19 -0.51 -6.80
CA ALA A 11 -9.28 -0.27 -5.67
C ALA A 11 -8.00 -1.12 -5.77
N ALA A 12 -8.10 -2.37 -6.22
CA ALA A 12 -6.96 -3.23 -6.50
C ALA A 12 -6.08 -2.68 -7.64
N LYS A 13 -6.69 -2.16 -8.70
CA LYS A 13 -5.98 -1.53 -9.82
C LYS A 13 -5.25 -0.25 -9.40
N LEU A 14 -5.84 0.56 -8.51
CA LEU A 14 -5.16 1.74 -7.96
C LEU A 14 -3.97 1.36 -7.07
N ARG A 15 -4.10 0.30 -6.28
CA ARG A 15 -3.02 -0.20 -5.43
C ARG A 15 -1.85 -0.78 -6.24
N SER A 16 -2.11 -1.43 -7.37
CA SER A 16 -1.05 -2.01 -8.19
C SER A 16 -0.15 -0.97 -8.85
N LEU A 17 -0.69 0.22 -9.16
CA LEU A 17 0.07 1.34 -9.75
C LEU A 17 1.15 1.89 -8.82
N ARG A 18 0.87 1.99 -7.51
CA ARG A 18 1.85 2.47 -6.51
C ARG A 18 1.72 1.66 -5.23
N LYS A 19 2.32 0.47 -5.22
CA LYS A 19 2.35 -0.38 -4.02
C LYS A 19 3.07 0.34 -2.86
N PRO A 20 2.59 0.19 -1.62
CA PRO A 20 3.22 0.81 -0.47
C PRO A 20 4.62 0.24 -0.26
N GLU A 21 5.63 1.10 -0.29
CA GLU A 21 7.03 0.70 -0.17
C GLU A 21 7.35 0.14 1.23
N PRO A 22 8.16 -0.92 1.34
CA PRO A 22 8.45 -1.59 2.60
C PRO A 22 9.33 -0.78 3.56
N TYR A 23 9.90 0.35 3.15
CA TYR A 23 10.77 1.16 4.03
C TYR A 23 10.04 2.42 4.52
N LYS A 24 9.56 3.24 3.59
CA LYS A 24 8.92 4.52 3.91
C LYS A 24 7.38 4.42 3.97
N GLY A 25 6.80 3.27 3.62
CA GLY A 25 5.35 3.08 3.55
C GLY A 25 4.66 3.98 2.51
N LYS A 26 5.42 4.54 1.56
CA LYS A 26 4.91 5.47 0.55
C LYS A 26 4.19 4.67 -0.54
N GLY A 27 2.96 5.06 -0.88
CA GLY A 27 2.12 4.38 -1.88
C GLY A 27 0.65 4.34 -1.48
N VAL A 28 -0.16 3.73 -2.34
CA VAL A 28 -1.60 3.52 -2.16
C VAL A 28 -1.81 2.32 -1.24
N ARG A 29 -2.47 2.54 -0.11
CA ARG A 29 -2.75 1.53 0.92
C ARG A 29 -4.23 1.57 1.28
N TYR A 30 -4.78 0.46 1.76
CA TYR A 30 -6.13 0.47 2.30
C TYR A 30 -6.17 1.14 3.68
N VAL A 31 -7.33 1.69 4.04
CA VAL A 31 -7.56 2.25 5.37
C VAL A 31 -7.43 1.12 6.40
N GLY A 32 -6.53 1.27 7.38
CA GLY A 32 -6.23 0.24 8.38
C GLY A 32 -5.20 -0.82 7.97
N GLU A 33 -4.61 -0.74 6.77
CA GLU A 33 -3.59 -1.70 6.33
C GLU A 33 -2.25 -1.50 7.07
N VAL A 34 -1.82 -2.53 7.82
CA VAL A 34 -0.51 -2.55 8.48
C VAL A 34 0.57 -2.95 7.46
N VAL A 35 1.23 -1.95 6.89
CA VAL A 35 2.39 -2.17 6.01
C VAL A 35 3.60 -2.54 6.86
N ARG A 36 4.14 -3.75 6.67
CA ARG A 36 5.40 -4.18 7.31
C ARG A 36 6.53 -3.26 6.88
N LYS A 37 6.99 -2.41 7.80
CA LYS A 37 8.17 -1.57 7.59
C LYS A 37 9.41 -2.39 7.91
N LYS A 38 10.26 -2.65 6.92
CA LYS A 38 11.61 -3.14 7.16
C LYS A 38 12.43 -2.00 7.73
N ALA A 39 13.20 -2.28 8.78
CA ALA A 39 14.26 -1.39 9.23
C ALA A 39 15.18 -1.14 8.03
N GLY A 40 15.23 0.11 7.56
CA GLY A 40 16.32 0.52 6.68
C GLY A 40 17.62 0.30 7.45
N LYS A 41 18.66 -0.21 6.80
CA LYS A 41 20.00 -0.12 7.36
C LYS A 41 20.25 1.37 7.60
N ALA A 42 20.16 1.80 8.85
CA ALA A 42 20.78 3.04 9.26
C ALA A 42 22.25 2.86 8.90
N ALA A 43 22.76 3.71 8.02
CA ALA A 43 24.19 3.98 8.02
C ALA A 43 24.51 4.33 9.48
N GLY A 44 25.20 3.40 10.14
CA GLY A 44 25.81 3.67 11.43
C GLY A 44 26.65 4.93 11.25
N LYS A 45 26.63 5.76 12.28
CA LYS A 45 27.58 6.85 12.45
C LYS A 45 29.00 6.40 12.10
#